data_AF-A0A5N7WF21-F1
#
_entry.id   AF-A0A5N7WF21-F1
#
_cell.length_a   1.000
_cell.length_b   1.000
_cell.length_c   1.000
_cell.angle_alpha   90.00
_cell.angle_beta   90.00
_cell.angle_gamma   90.00
#
_symmetry.space_group_name_H-M   'P 1'
#
loop_
_entity.id
_entity.type
_entity.pdbx_description
1 polymer ?
#
loop_
_entity_poly.entity_id
_entity_poly.type
_entity_poly.pdbx_seq_one_letter_code
_entity_poly.pdbx_strand_id
1 'polypeptide(L)' 'MTTSSITFQIDADKLPGINDSYLAQLWHIAQANPAEFAERVGREIVRRWLAATPPELWHHQGRHAASRTTSSIYPEG' A
#
# COMPACT_ATOMS: atom_id res chain seq x y z
N MET A 1 1.01 24.83 32.87
CA MET A 1 0.99 24.11 31.57
C MET A 1 0.62 25.11 30.50
N THR A 2 1.37 25.17 29.41
CA THR A 2 1.04 26.04 28.28
C THR A 2 0.30 25.19 27.26
N THR A 3 -0.92 25.60 26.92
CA THR A 3 -1.76 24.90 25.93
C THR A 3 -1.66 25.63 24.60
N SER A 4 -1.29 24.90 23.56
CA SER A 4 -1.25 25.40 22.18
C SER A 4 -2.26 24.65 21.34
N SER A 5 -3.07 25.39 20.57
CA SER A 5 -4.02 24.82 19.61
C SER A 5 -3.56 25.13 18.20
N ILE A 6 -3.55 24.12 17.34
CA ILE A 6 -3.17 24.23 15.93
C ILE A 6 -4.34 23.67 15.12
N THR A 7 -4.95 24.51 14.28
CA THR A 7 -6.04 24.12 13.38
C THR A 7 -5.48 23.91 11.98
N PHE A 8 -5.88 22.82 11.33
CA PHE A 8 -5.54 22.53 9.94
C PHE A 8 -6.83 22.36 9.13
N GLN A 9 -6.77 22.78 7.87
CA GLN A 9 -7.85 22.57 6.91
C GLN A 9 -7.29 21.83 5.71
N ILE A 10 -7.94 20.73 5.35
CA ILE A 10 -7.60 19.94 4.17
C ILE A 10 -8.88 19.62 3.41
N ASP A 11 -8.80 19.77 2.10
CA ASP A 11 -9.74 19.19 1.16
C ASP A 11 -9.36 17.72 0.92
N ALA A 12 -9.99 16.82 1.66
CA ALA A 12 -9.68 15.41 1.61
C ALA A 12 -10.06 14.74 0.26
N ASP A 13 -10.83 15.41 -0.59
CA ASP A 13 -11.16 14.91 -1.92
C ASP A 13 -10.02 15.17 -2.92
N LYS A 14 -9.04 16.01 -2.55
CA LYS A 14 -7.81 16.27 -3.32
C LYS A 14 -6.62 15.38 -2.93
N LEU A 15 -6.81 14.41 -2.02
CA LEU A 15 -5.77 13.45 -1.63
C LEU A 15 -5.07 12.75 -2.82
N PRO A 16 -5.74 12.43 -3.94
CA PRO A 16 -5.06 11.83 -5.09
C PRO A 16 -4.06 12.77 -5.79
N GLY A 17 -4.22 14.09 -5.66
CA GLY A 17 -3.42 15.10 -6.37
C GLY A 17 -2.25 15.67 -5.56
N ILE A 18 -2.16 15.40 -4.27
CA ILE A 18 -1.05 15.89 -3.43
C ILE A 18 0.20 15.02 -3.56
N ASN A 19 1.39 15.60 -3.37
CA ASN A 19 2.63 14.83 -3.42
C ASN A 19 2.81 13.92 -2.19
N ASP A 20 3.69 12.93 -2.31
CA ASP A 20 3.92 11.92 -1.25
C ASP A 20 4.45 12.53 0.05
N SER A 21 5.31 13.56 -0.04
CA SER A 21 5.85 14.23 1.14
C SER A 21 4.78 14.95 1.95
N TYR A 22 3.79 15.54 1.29
CA TYR A 22 2.65 16.18 1.94
C TYR A 22 1.69 15.13 2.47
N LEU A 23 1.42 14.05 1.72
CA LEU A 23 0.60 12.94 2.18
C LEU A 23 1.18 12.28 3.45
N ALA A 24 2.51 12.14 3.55
CA ALA A 24 3.19 11.65 4.75
C ALA A 24 3.03 12.60 5.95
N GLN A 25 3.09 13.92 5.72
CA GLN A 25 2.79 14.91 6.76
C GLN A 25 1.34 14.80 7.25
N LEU A 26 0.38 14.64 6.33
CA LEU A 26 -1.02 14.44 6.67
C LEU A 26 -1.24 13.18 7.50
N TRP A 27 -0.48 12.11 7.26
CA TRP A 27 -0.54 10.91 8.10
C TRP A 27 -0.17 11.21 9.56
N HIS A 28 0.93 11.94 9.79
CA HIS A 28 1.33 12.33 11.14
C HIS A 28 0.31 13.23 11.83
N ILE A 29 -0.29 14.17 11.09
CA ILE A 29 -1.37 15.01 11.62
C ILE A 29 -2.59 14.15 11.95
N ALA A 30 -3.01 13.26 11.03
CA ALA A 30 -4.22 12.48 11.18
C ALA A 30 -4.23 11.56 12.41
N GLN A 31 -3.05 11.09 12.86
CA GLN A 31 -2.91 10.28 14.08
C GLN A 31 -3.42 10.98 15.35
N ALA A 32 -3.42 12.31 15.37
CA ALA A 32 -3.89 13.12 16.49
C ALA A 32 -5.35 13.60 16.34
N ASN A 33 -6.06 13.13 15.31
CA ASN A 33 -7.32 13.69 14.82
C ASN A 33 -8.38 12.61 14.57
N PRO A 34 -9.64 12.97 14.21
CA PRO A 34 -10.73 12.01 14.04
C PRO A 34 -10.40 10.85 13.09
N ALA A 35 -10.91 9.66 13.42
CA ALA A 35 -10.59 8.40 12.73
C ALA A 35 -10.91 8.41 11.23
N GLU A 36 -11.98 9.09 10.82
CA GLU A 36 -12.39 9.19 9.41
C GLU A 36 -11.33 9.86 8.52
N PHE A 37 -10.63 10.87 9.05
CA PHE A 37 -9.55 11.53 8.30
C PHE A 37 -8.32 10.62 8.19
N ALA A 38 -7.97 9.93 9.27
CA ALA A 38 -6.87 8.96 9.27
C ALA A 38 -7.13 7.80 8.29
N GLU A 39 -8.37 7.31 8.21
CA GLU A 39 -8.75 6.27 7.24
C GLU A 39 -8.56 6.75 5.80
N ARG A 40 -9.07 7.95 5.46
CA ARG A 40 -8.93 8.52 4.11
C ARG A 40 -7.46 8.65 3.69
N VAL A 41 -6.60 9.17 4.58
CA VAL A 41 -5.16 9.32 4.32
C VAL A 41 -4.48 7.95 4.20
N GLY A 42 -4.76 7.02 5.12
CA GLY A 42 -4.17 5.68 5.11
C GLY A 42 -4.54 4.88 3.86
N ARG A 43 -5.81 4.94 3.43
CA ARG A 43 -6.29 4.29 2.21
C ARG A 43 -5.58 4.83 0.97
N GLU A 44 -5.33 6.13 0.92
CA GLU A 44 -4.60 6.75 -0.20
C GLU A 44 -3.14 6.29 -0.24
N ILE A 45 -2.47 6.18 0.91
CA ILE A 45 -1.11 5.62 1.00
C ILE A 45 -1.08 4.19 0.48
N VAL A 46 -1.99 3.33 0.94
CA VAL A 46 -2.10 1.94 0.48
C VAL A 46 -2.40 1.87 -1.01
N ARG A 47 -3.29 2.71 -1.54
CA ARG A 47 -3.61 2.79 -2.97
C ARG A 47 -2.37 3.10 -3.81
N ARG A 48 -1.55 4.07 -3.40
CA ARG A 48 -0.30 4.43 -4.10
C ARG A 48 0.74 3.31 -4.01
N TRP A 49 0.90 2.71 -2.84
CA TRP A 49 1.79 1.57 -2.67
C TRP A 49 1.41 0.39 -3.58
N LEU A 50 0.12 0.04 -3.63
CA LEU A 50 -0.40 -1.00 -4.54
C LEU A 50 -0.18 -0.64 -6.01
N ALA A 51 -0.37 0.61 -6.41
CA ALA A 51 -0.14 1.04 -7.79
C ALA A 51 1.35 0.97 -8.20
N ALA A 52 2.27 1.20 -7.25
CA ALA A 52 3.71 1.13 -7.48
C ALA A 52 4.28 -0.30 -7.39
N THR A 53 3.51 -1.25 -6.86
CA THR A 53 3.95 -2.64 -6.64
C THR A 53 3.32 -3.56 -7.69
N PRO A 54 4.00 -3.83 -8.83
CA PRO A 54 3.48 -4.76 -9.82
C PRO A 54 3.29 -6.14 -9.18
N PRO A 55 2.17 -6.84 -9.45
CA PRO A 55 1.96 -8.17 -8.90
C PRO A 55 3.06 -9.15 -9.33
N GLU A 56 3.67 -9.86 -8.37
CA GLU A 56 4.69 -10.89 -8.64
C GLU A 56 4.17 -12.07 -9.49
N LEU A 57 2.86 -12.14 -9.73
CA LEU A 57 2.18 -13.18 -10.50
C LEU A 57 2.68 -13.35 -11.94
N TRP A 58 3.37 -12.35 -12.52
CA TRP A 58 3.94 -12.51 -13.86
C TRP A 58 5.24 -13.34 -13.90
N HIS A 59 5.95 -13.44 -12.76
CA HIS A 59 7.19 -14.21 -12.63
C HIS A 59 6.93 -15.69 -12.30
N HIS A 60 5.78 -16.02 -11.71
CA HIS A 60 5.38 -17.38 -11.38
C HIS A 60 4.27 -17.88 -12.30
N GLN A 61 4.57 -18.02 -13.60
CA GLN A 61 3.64 -18.65 -14.52
C GLN A 61 3.49 -20.15 -14.20
N GLY A 62 2.27 -20.69 -14.26
CA GLY A 62 1.95 -22.09 -13.89
C GLY A 62 2.79 -23.16 -14.60
N ARG A 63 3.45 -22.81 -15.70
CA ARG A 63 4.46 -23.62 -16.40
C ARG A 63 5.69 -23.98 -15.54
N HIS A 64 6.01 -23.23 -14.49
CA HIS A 64 7.08 -23.58 -13.54
C HIS A 64 6.69 -24.70 -12.57
N ALA A 65 5.40 -25.01 -12.41
CA ALA A 65 4.95 -26.13 -11.59
C ALA A 65 5.02 -27.48 -12.33
N ALA A 66 4.93 -27.49 -13.67
CA ALA A 66 4.91 -28.71 -14.48
C ALA A 66 6.28 -29.41 -14.59
N SER A 67 7.38 -28.68 -14.37
CA SER A 67 8.75 -29.21 -14.50
C SER A 67 9.22 -30.10 -13.34
N ARG A 68 8.43 -30.29 -12.26
CA ARG A 68 8.83 -31.11 -11.09
C ARG A 68 8.12 -32.47 -10.96
N THR A 69 7.30 -32.87 -11.94
CA THR A 69 6.53 -34.13 -11.84
C THR A 69 7.02 -35.24 -12.78
N THR A 70 7.87 -34.95 -13.78
CA THR A 70 8.24 -35.96 -14.80
C THR A 70 9.52 -36.75 -14.52
N SER A 71 10.31 -36.43 -13.49
CA SER A 71 11.59 -37.11 -13.24
C SER A 71 11.54 -38.30 -12.27
N SER A 72 10.35 -38.78 -11.87
CA SER A 72 10.21 -39.76 -10.78
C SER A 72 9.25 -40.93 -11.09
N ILE A 73 9.07 -41.33 -12.36
CA ILE A 73 8.14 -42.43 -12.70
C ILE A 73 8.79 -43.61 -13.45
N TYR A 74 10.07 -43.56 -13.84
CA TYR A 74 10.74 -44.74 -14.44
C TYR A 74 11.94 -45.20 -13.60
N PRO A 75 11.89 -46.39 -12.97
CA PRO A 75 13.11 -47.09 -12.59
C PRO A 75 13.68 -47.73 -13.87
N GLU A 76 14.92 -47.39 -14.21
CA GLU A 76 15.73 -48.09 -15.20
C GLU A 76 15.82 -49.58 -14.81
N GLY A 77 15.59 -50.47 -15.78
CA GLY A 77 15.72 -51.92 -15.64
C GLY A 77 17.16 -52.41 -15.80
#